data_AF-A0A0P5ZDB6-F1
#
_entry.id   AF-A0A0P5ZDB6-F1
#
_cell.length_a   1.000
_cell.length_b   1.000
_cell.length_c   1.000
_cell.angle_alpha   90.00
_cell.angle_beta   90.00
_cell.angle_gamma   90.00
#
_symmetry.space_group_name_H-M   'P 1'
#
loop_
_entity.id
_entity.type
_entity.pdbx_description
1 polymer ?
#
loop_
_entity_poly.entity_id
_entity_poly.type
_entity_poly.pdbx_seq_one_letter_code
_entity_poly.pdbx_strand_id
1 'polypeptide(L)'
;MLQEGITNCDSDAFRRVFKYYKKKCQAPDLAGVINFQDESTFGQNGIRVYSPCSGYGSSVTVDDLGLKPLDDWNIFTVNKHPGLFFISNPFTKSGIEYWIQQSFENYCLPPNPINIQENVDIRNCSDDTILQKLRWATLGYHHNWDTKEYDENYRDKFPCDLSRLSTIIAKCVGFKTFTAEAAIVNYYSLDSSIGGHTDHSEKNHDAPLISVSFGQTAIFLLGGIEKNVVPTPMFIHSGDIVIMSGPTRLCYHAVPKIIPNAEFAVDGRWSTIMSKMRLNLNVRQVNL
;
A
#
# COMPACT_ATOMS: atom_id res chain seq x y z
N MET A 1 27.56 -24.34 -38.18
CA MET A 1 26.19 -24.87 -38.06
C MET A 1 26.00 -25.35 -36.64
N LEU A 2 25.23 -24.58 -35.87
CA LEU A 2 24.39 -24.97 -34.72
C LEU A 2 23.97 -23.66 -34.04
N GLN A 3 23.17 -22.92 -34.79
CA GLN A 3 22.15 -22.03 -34.26
C GLN A 3 21.03 -22.97 -33.80
N GLU A 4 20.66 -22.95 -32.52
CA GLU A 4 19.31 -23.26 -32.01
C GLU A 4 19.34 -23.29 -30.48
N GLY A 5 18.48 -22.47 -29.85
CA GLY A 5 18.31 -22.50 -28.39
C GLY A 5 17.89 -21.20 -27.71
N ILE A 6 17.52 -20.13 -28.42
CA ILE A 6 16.79 -19.00 -27.82
C ILE A 6 15.33 -19.11 -28.22
N THR A 7 14.55 -19.91 -27.50
CA THR A 7 13.09 -19.80 -27.44
C THR A 7 12.58 -20.42 -26.16
N ASN A 8 12.55 -19.64 -25.08
CA ASN A 8 11.41 -19.71 -24.17
C ASN A 8 11.14 -18.27 -23.72
N CYS A 9 10.18 -17.62 -24.40
CA CYS A 9 9.53 -16.43 -23.88
C CYS A 9 9.10 -16.78 -22.45
N ASP A 10 9.63 -16.08 -21.46
CA ASP A 10 9.34 -16.41 -20.07
C ASP A 10 7.87 -16.13 -19.79
N SER A 11 7.04 -17.16 -19.91
CA SER A 11 5.59 -17.03 -19.95
C SER A 11 5.00 -16.41 -18.68
N ASP A 12 5.78 -16.35 -17.59
CA ASP A 12 5.37 -15.73 -16.32
C ASP A 12 6.60 -15.16 -15.57
N ALA A 13 7.23 -14.16 -16.19
CA ALA A 13 8.37 -13.47 -15.60
C ALA A 13 8.03 -12.88 -14.21
N PHE A 14 6.79 -12.43 -14.00
CA PHE A 14 6.31 -11.90 -12.74
C PHE A 14 6.40 -12.95 -11.62
N ARG A 15 5.87 -14.15 -11.83
CA ARG A 15 5.91 -15.24 -10.83
C ARG A 15 7.33 -15.64 -10.48
N ARG A 16 8.26 -15.63 -11.43
CA ARG A 16 9.66 -15.92 -11.17
C ARG A 16 10.29 -14.88 -10.24
N VAL A 17 10.10 -13.59 -10.51
CA VAL A 17 10.63 -12.51 -9.65
C VAL A 17 9.96 -12.53 -8.27
N PHE A 18 8.66 -12.79 -8.21
CA PHE A 18 7.95 -13.00 -6.94
C PHE A 18 8.58 -14.13 -6.11
N LYS A 19 8.82 -15.30 -6.73
CA LYS A 19 9.47 -16.44 -6.06
C LYS A 19 10.88 -16.10 -5.61
N TYR A 20 11.64 -15.33 -6.39
CA TYR A 20 12.99 -14.89 -6.03
C TYR A 20 12.98 -14.10 -4.71
N TYR A 21 12.15 -13.05 -4.62
CA TYR A 21 12.10 -12.21 -3.42
C TYR A 21 11.45 -12.90 -2.22
N LYS A 22 10.54 -13.86 -2.43
CA LYS A 22 9.89 -14.62 -1.35
C LYS A 22 10.83 -15.64 -0.66
N LYS A 23 11.99 -15.98 -1.25
CA LYS A 23 12.91 -17.00 -0.69
C LYS A 23 13.37 -16.66 0.75
N LYS A 24 13.43 -17.71 1.58
CA LYS A 24 13.89 -17.65 3.00
C LYS A 24 15.32 -18.16 3.20
N CYS A 25 15.65 -19.37 2.70
CA CYS A 25 16.93 -20.04 2.99
C CYS A 25 18.16 -19.44 2.30
N GLN A 26 17.96 -18.68 1.21
CA GLN A 26 18.98 -17.87 0.56
C GLN A 26 18.34 -16.51 0.30
N ALA A 27 18.67 -15.53 1.14
CA ALA A 27 18.09 -14.21 1.03
C ALA A 27 18.37 -13.64 -0.38
N PRO A 28 17.37 -13.04 -1.04
CA PRO A 28 17.59 -12.38 -2.32
C PRO A 28 18.60 -11.24 -2.16
N ASP A 29 19.34 -10.96 -3.22
CA ASP A 29 20.07 -9.71 -3.34
C ASP A 29 19.05 -8.56 -3.47
N LEU A 30 19.29 -7.50 -2.70
CA LEU A 30 18.42 -6.34 -2.61
C LEU A 30 19.01 -5.11 -3.32
N ALA A 31 20.22 -5.19 -3.88
CA ALA A 31 20.87 -4.06 -4.56
C ALA A 31 20.05 -3.50 -5.75
N GLY A 32 19.22 -4.33 -6.38
CA GLY A 32 18.33 -3.93 -7.47
C GLY A 32 16.95 -3.40 -7.03
N VAL A 33 16.67 -3.33 -5.73
CA VAL A 33 15.40 -2.83 -5.19
C VAL A 33 15.48 -1.32 -5.02
N ILE A 34 14.54 -0.59 -5.61
CA ILE A 34 14.50 0.87 -5.51
C ILE A 34 14.20 1.27 -4.07
N ASN A 35 15.00 2.18 -3.52
CA ASN A 35 14.77 2.86 -2.27
C ASN A 35 14.55 4.36 -2.54
N PHE A 36 13.33 4.86 -2.37
CA PHE A 36 13.01 6.28 -2.60
C PHE A 36 13.65 7.26 -1.59
N GLN A 37 14.29 6.74 -0.54
CA GLN A 37 15.08 7.52 0.42
C GLN A 37 16.58 7.56 0.07
N ASP A 38 17.01 6.81 -0.95
CA ASP A 38 18.40 6.72 -1.40
C ASP A 38 18.47 6.83 -2.93
N GLU A 39 18.78 8.03 -3.41
CA GLU A 39 18.87 8.35 -4.85
C GLU A 39 19.88 7.48 -5.60
N SER A 40 20.88 6.91 -4.92
CA SER A 40 21.87 6.02 -5.55
C SER A 40 21.22 4.75 -6.11
N THR A 41 20.05 4.35 -5.59
CA THR A 41 19.28 3.20 -6.05
C THR A 41 18.43 3.46 -7.29
N PHE A 42 18.30 4.73 -7.72
CA PHE A 42 17.38 5.10 -8.79
C PHE A 42 17.81 4.50 -10.13
N GLY A 43 19.12 4.35 -10.34
CA GLY A 43 19.70 3.70 -11.51
C GLY A 43 19.10 4.21 -12.83
N GLN A 44 18.74 3.30 -13.72
CA GLN A 44 18.08 3.61 -15.01
C GLN A 44 16.54 3.57 -14.93
N ASN A 45 15.95 3.51 -13.73
CA ASN A 45 14.50 3.38 -13.58
C ASN A 45 13.72 4.67 -13.96
N GLY A 46 14.45 5.75 -14.25
CA GLY A 46 13.86 7.01 -14.69
C GLY A 46 12.98 7.63 -13.60
N ILE A 47 13.44 7.58 -12.36
CA ILE A 47 12.75 8.19 -11.23
C ILE A 47 12.89 9.71 -11.33
N ARG A 48 11.79 10.43 -11.18
CA ARG A 48 11.74 11.89 -11.26
C ARG A 48 10.98 12.45 -10.08
N VAL A 49 11.52 13.50 -9.47
CA VAL A 49 10.78 14.30 -8.49
C VAL A 49 9.57 14.92 -9.19
N TYR A 50 8.42 14.80 -8.55
CA TYR A 50 7.17 15.37 -8.98
C TYR A 50 6.87 16.57 -8.10
N SER A 51 6.84 17.76 -8.70
CA SER A 51 6.38 18.96 -8.02
C SER A 51 4.86 19.00 -8.06
N PRO A 52 4.16 19.04 -6.91
CA PRO A 52 2.71 19.21 -6.88
C PRO A 52 2.29 20.44 -7.69
N CYS A 53 1.16 20.37 -8.40
CA CYS A 53 0.54 21.60 -8.88
C CYS A 53 0.14 22.46 -7.66
N SER A 54 0.45 23.74 -7.71
CA SER A 54 0.19 24.82 -6.74
C SER A 54 -1.31 25.07 -6.46
N GLY A 55 -2.07 24.01 -6.18
CA GLY A 55 -3.52 24.03 -5.96
C GLY A 55 -3.93 23.97 -4.50
N TYR A 56 -2.99 23.72 -3.58
CA TYR A 56 -3.20 23.93 -2.15
C TYR A 56 -2.86 25.37 -1.81
N GLY A 57 -3.89 26.21 -1.67
CA GLY A 57 -3.71 27.48 -0.97
C GLY A 57 -3.14 27.21 0.43
N SER A 58 -2.38 28.16 0.96
CA SER A 58 -1.70 28.14 2.27
C SER A 58 -2.62 27.96 3.51
N SER A 59 -3.84 27.44 3.33
CA SER A 59 -4.90 27.34 4.33
C SER A 59 -5.33 25.91 4.68
N VAL A 60 -4.76 24.87 4.07
CA VAL A 60 -5.08 23.48 4.44
C VAL A 60 -4.27 23.09 5.66
N THR A 61 -4.95 22.99 6.81
CA THR A 61 -4.39 22.40 8.02
C THR A 61 -4.24 20.90 7.79
N VAL A 62 -3.10 20.33 8.20
CA VAL A 62 -2.83 18.88 8.09
C VAL A 62 -2.27 18.27 9.37
N ASP A 63 -2.03 19.11 10.40
CA ASP A 63 -1.41 18.72 11.66
C ASP A 63 -2.24 17.66 12.41
N ASP A 64 -3.56 17.74 12.30
CA ASP A 64 -4.49 16.81 12.94
C ASP A 64 -4.49 15.42 12.27
N LEU A 65 -3.95 15.30 11.05
CA LEU A 65 -3.70 14.04 10.37
C LEU A 65 -2.27 13.51 10.60
N GLY A 66 -1.46 14.25 11.37
CA GLY A 66 -0.06 13.92 11.65
C GLY A 66 0.82 13.93 10.41
N LEU A 67 0.52 14.81 9.45
CA LEU A 67 1.31 14.99 8.24
C LEU A 67 2.37 16.08 8.45
N LYS A 68 3.51 15.94 7.77
CA LYS A 68 4.47 17.01 7.56
C LYS A 68 3.84 18.09 6.67
N PRO A 69 4.34 19.35 6.70
CA PRO A 69 3.96 20.37 5.74
C PRO A 69 4.00 19.84 4.31
N LEU A 70 3.01 20.19 3.48
CA LEU A 70 2.87 19.64 2.12
C LEU A 70 4.09 19.97 1.23
N ASP A 71 4.73 21.11 1.47
CA ASP A 71 5.92 21.54 0.73
C ASP A 71 7.16 20.68 1.04
N ASP A 72 7.14 19.92 2.15
CA ASP A 72 8.22 19.01 2.54
C ASP A 72 8.06 17.61 1.93
N TRP A 73 7.01 17.37 1.13
CA TRP A 73 6.72 16.05 0.59
C TRP A 73 7.60 15.71 -0.60
N ASN A 74 8.35 14.62 -0.47
CA ASN A 74 9.08 14.04 -1.59
C ASN A 74 8.16 13.11 -2.38
N ILE A 75 7.64 13.60 -3.51
CA ILE A 75 6.81 12.85 -4.43
C ILE A 75 7.64 12.46 -5.65
N PHE A 76 7.54 11.21 -6.08
CA PHE A 76 8.28 10.66 -7.20
C PHE A 76 7.35 10.03 -8.23
N THR A 77 7.77 10.08 -9.48
CA THR A 77 7.22 9.28 -10.59
C THR A 77 8.30 8.34 -11.11
N VAL A 78 7.89 7.24 -11.74
CA VAL A 78 8.81 6.25 -12.32
C VAL A 78 8.50 6.14 -13.82
N ASN A 79 9.42 6.55 -14.69
CA ASN A 79 9.18 6.61 -16.14
C ASN A 79 8.74 5.25 -16.74
N LYS A 80 9.24 4.14 -16.20
CA LYS A 80 8.87 2.79 -16.62
C LYS A 80 7.40 2.44 -16.30
N HIS A 81 6.79 3.16 -15.35
CA HIS A 81 5.46 2.93 -14.81
C HIS A 81 4.63 4.23 -14.82
N PRO A 82 4.24 4.74 -16.00
CA PRO A 82 3.47 5.98 -16.10
C PRO A 82 2.14 5.86 -15.34
N GLY A 83 1.85 6.84 -14.48
CA GLY A 83 0.69 6.82 -13.59
C GLY A 83 0.97 6.24 -12.19
N LEU A 84 2.20 5.73 -11.94
CA LEU A 84 2.69 5.49 -10.59
C LEU A 84 3.18 6.80 -9.96
N PHE A 85 2.68 7.10 -8.77
CA PHE A 85 3.29 8.07 -7.87
C PHE A 85 3.73 7.39 -6.58
N PHE A 86 4.83 7.86 -6.02
CA PHE A 86 5.36 7.41 -4.74
C PHE A 86 5.60 8.61 -3.84
N ILE A 87 5.10 8.60 -2.62
CA ILE A 87 5.37 9.65 -1.63
C ILE A 87 6.19 9.03 -0.50
N SER A 88 7.43 9.50 -0.34
CA SER A 88 8.33 9.02 0.70
C SER A 88 7.97 9.65 2.04
N ASN A 89 7.47 8.82 2.96
CA ASN A 89 7.00 9.15 4.31
C ASN A 89 6.63 10.63 4.57
N PRO A 90 5.40 11.05 4.22
CA PRO A 90 4.91 12.39 4.52
C PRO A 90 4.40 12.55 5.96
N PHE A 91 4.54 11.56 6.83
CA PHE A 91 3.99 11.59 8.20
C PHE A 91 5.04 12.02 9.23
N THR A 92 4.58 12.68 10.28
CA THR A 92 5.35 12.84 11.52
C THR A 92 5.37 11.52 12.29
N LYS A 93 6.25 11.39 13.30
CA LYS A 93 6.26 10.21 14.17
C LYS A 93 4.90 9.98 14.84
N SER A 94 4.31 11.03 15.40
CA SER A 94 2.98 10.96 16.04
C SER A 94 1.87 10.65 15.03
N GLY A 95 2.01 11.08 13.77
CA GLY A 95 1.10 10.69 12.69
C GLY A 95 1.11 9.21 12.39
N ILE A 96 2.30 8.61 12.27
CA ILE A 96 2.44 7.15 12.11
C ILE A 96 1.75 6.40 13.25
N GLU A 97 1.98 6.84 14.50
CA GLU A 97 1.36 6.26 15.69
C GLU A 97 -0.17 6.42 15.67
N TYR A 98 -0.67 7.59 15.30
CA TYR A 98 -2.10 7.86 15.15
C TYR A 98 -2.76 6.90 14.15
N TRP A 99 -2.22 6.74 12.95
CA TRP A 99 -2.82 5.88 11.93
C TRP A 99 -2.72 4.39 12.26
N ILE A 100 -1.65 3.96 12.93
CA ILE A 100 -1.57 2.62 13.52
C ILE A 100 -2.69 2.44 14.55
N GLN A 101 -2.86 3.39 15.45
CA GLN A 101 -3.90 3.35 16.47
C GLN A 101 -5.31 3.28 15.85
N GLN A 102 -5.61 4.15 14.87
CA GLN A 102 -6.90 4.11 14.14
C GLN A 102 -7.16 2.73 13.53
N SER A 103 -6.11 2.14 12.93
CA SER A 103 -6.19 0.85 12.24
C SER A 103 -6.53 -0.31 13.18
N PHE A 104 -6.06 -0.31 14.43
CA PHE A 104 -6.42 -1.37 15.38
C PHE A 104 -7.64 -1.04 16.24
N GLU A 105 -7.79 0.22 16.64
CA GLU A 105 -8.76 0.60 17.67
C GLU A 105 -10.12 1.01 17.12
N ASN A 106 -10.20 1.48 15.88
CA ASN A 106 -11.44 2.00 15.30
C ASN A 106 -11.86 1.24 14.04
N TYR A 107 -10.90 0.86 13.18
CA TYR A 107 -11.21 0.19 11.91
C TYR A 107 -11.55 -1.29 12.06
N CYS A 108 -11.18 -1.90 13.19
CA CYS A 108 -11.57 -3.27 13.54
C CYS A 108 -12.88 -3.37 14.35
N LEU A 109 -13.50 -2.24 14.71
CA LEU A 109 -14.73 -2.26 15.49
C LEU A 109 -15.95 -2.50 14.57
N PRO A 110 -16.98 -3.20 15.07
CA PRO A 110 -18.27 -3.24 14.41
C PRO A 110 -18.79 -1.82 14.11
N PRO A 111 -19.44 -1.59 12.96
CA PRO A 111 -19.92 -2.58 12.00
C PRO A 111 -18.89 -3.07 10.96
N ASN A 112 -17.64 -2.59 10.99
CA ASN A 112 -16.66 -2.92 9.97
C ASN A 112 -16.34 -4.43 9.96
N PRO A 113 -16.51 -5.11 8.81
CA PRO A 113 -16.13 -6.51 8.67
C PRO A 113 -14.63 -6.70 8.84
N ILE A 114 -14.24 -7.73 9.57
CA ILE A 114 -12.86 -8.20 9.70
C ILE A 114 -12.79 -9.71 9.41
N ASN A 115 -11.59 -10.22 9.16
CA ASN A 115 -11.41 -11.66 8.91
C ASN A 115 -11.58 -12.56 10.14
N ILE A 116 -11.49 -11.99 11.35
CA ILE A 116 -11.66 -12.73 12.60
C ILE A 116 -13.15 -12.82 12.91
N GLN A 117 -13.70 -14.03 12.89
CA GLN A 117 -15.12 -14.29 13.18
C GLN A 117 -15.41 -14.52 14.66
N GLU A 118 -14.37 -14.69 15.49
CA GLU A 118 -14.50 -14.77 16.94
C GLU A 118 -14.91 -13.39 17.49
N ASN A 119 -15.76 -13.34 18.53
CA ASN A 119 -16.15 -12.09 19.22
C ASN A 119 -14.96 -11.53 20.04
N VAL A 120 -13.89 -11.15 19.36
CA VAL A 120 -12.69 -10.57 19.95
C VAL A 120 -12.75 -9.05 19.80
N ASP A 121 -12.65 -8.37 20.92
CA ASP A 121 -12.43 -6.92 20.93
C ASP A 121 -10.95 -6.63 20.60
N ILE A 122 -10.65 -6.43 19.31
CA ILE A 122 -9.29 -6.12 18.83
C ILE A 122 -8.71 -4.90 19.53
N ARG A 123 -9.53 -3.87 19.80
CA ARG A 123 -9.10 -2.64 20.46
C ARG A 123 -8.50 -2.91 21.84
N ASN A 124 -9.05 -3.89 22.56
CA ASN A 124 -8.60 -4.23 23.91
C ASN A 124 -7.82 -5.55 24.01
N CYS A 125 -7.60 -6.23 22.88
CA CYS A 125 -6.86 -7.47 22.83
C CYS A 125 -5.37 -7.24 23.14
N SER A 126 -4.85 -7.98 24.13
CA SER A 126 -3.42 -8.02 24.46
C SER A 126 -2.74 -9.33 24.03
N ASP A 127 -3.49 -10.23 23.38
CA ASP A 127 -2.96 -11.50 22.90
C ASP A 127 -2.36 -11.33 21.48
N ASP A 128 -1.03 -11.23 21.45
CA ASP A 128 -0.23 -11.16 20.22
C ASP A 128 -0.57 -12.31 19.24
N THR A 129 -0.98 -13.48 19.72
CA THR A 129 -1.31 -14.62 18.84
C THR A 129 -2.64 -14.39 18.11
N ILE A 130 -3.60 -13.70 18.72
CA ILE A 130 -4.86 -13.32 18.10
C ILE A 130 -4.64 -12.14 17.16
N LEU A 131 -3.91 -11.11 17.60
CA LEU A 131 -3.57 -9.96 16.75
C LEU A 131 -2.80 -10.40 15.49
N GLN A 132 -1.91 -11.39 15.61
CA GLN A 132 -1.22 -12.00 14.46
C GLN A 132 -2.11 -12.87 13.57
N LYS A 133 -3.37 -13.13 13.92
CA LYS A 133 -4.37 -13.75 13.03
C LYS A 133 -5.20 -12.71 12.27
N LEU A 134 -5.12 -11.43 12.64
CA LEU A 134 -5.77 -10.35 11.90
C LEU A 134 -5.09 -10.21 10.53
N ARG A 135 -5.89 -10.15 9.48
CA ARG A 135 -5.46 -10.14 8.07
C ARG A 135 -6.10 -9.00 7.30
N TRP A 136 -7.38 -8.75 7.51
CA TRP A 136 -8.05 -7.64 6.84
C TRP A 136 -9.20 -7.06 7.66
N ALA A 137 -9.48 -5.78 7.39
CA ALA A 137 -10.71 -5.06 7.73
C ALA A 137 -11.21 -4.28 6.50
N THR A 138 -12.51 -4.13 6.31
CA THR A 138 -13.10 -3.32 5.23
C THR A 138 -13.84 -2.10 5.77
N LEU A 139 -13.75 -0.98 5.06
CA LEU A 139 -14.31 0.31 5.45
C LEU A 139 -15.09 0.93 4.28
N GLY A 140 -16.20 1.61 4.56
CA GLY A 140 -17.05 2.18 3.49
C GLY A 140 -17.82 1.09 2.76
N TYR A 141 -17.77 1.05 1.43
CA TYR A 141 -18.24 -0.12 0.70
C TYR A 141 -17.35 -1.32 0.99
N HIS A 142 -17.98 -2.43 1.39
CA HIS A 142 -17.26 -3.62 1.80
C HIS A 142 -17.03 -4.53 0.62
N HIS A 143 -15.77 -4.98 0.46
CA HIS A 143 -15.41 -5.89 -0.62
C HIS A 143 -15.99 -7.27 -0.34
N ASN A 144 -16.80 -7.79 -1.25
CA ASN A 144 -17.26 -9.16 -1.18
C ASN A 144 -16.18 -10.08 -1.77
N TRP A 145 -15.54 -10.89 -0.92
CA TRP A 145 -14.45 -11.77 -1.33
C TRP A 145 -14.87 -12.89 -2.31
N ASP A 146 -16.15 -13.27 -2.29
CA ASP A 146 -16.70 -14.34 -3.14
C ASP A 146 -17.06 -13.81 -4.54
N THR A 147 -17.84 -12.73 -4.60
CA THR A 147 -18.26 -12.13 -5.87
C THR A 147 -17.19 -11.23 -6.49
N LYS A 148 -16.28 -10.70 -5.66
CA LYS A 148 -15.28 -9.68 -6.00
C LYS A 148 -15.91 -8.37 -6.50
N GLU A 149 -17.09 -8.04 -5.98
CA GLU A 149 -17.85 -6.85 -6.33
C GLU A 149 -18.19 -6.05 -5.07
N TYR A 150 -18.52 -4.77 -5.27
CA TYR A 150 -19.08 -3.89 -4.27
C TYR A 150 -20.60 -3.79 -4.45
N ASP A 151 -21.34 -3.56 -3.36
CA ASP A 151 -22.81 -3.48 -3.35
C ASP A 151 -23.28 -2.26 -2.55
N GLU A 152 -24.28 -1.54 -3.05
CA GLU A 152 -24.91 -0.40 -2.38
C GLU A 152 -25.51 -0.74 -1.03
N ASN A 153 -25.94 -1.99 -0.85
CA ASN A 153 -26.53 -2.49 0.38
C ASN A 153 -25.49 -3.04 1.36
N TYR A 154 -24.22 -3.17 0.94
CA TYR A 154 -23.14 -3.69 1.77
C TYR A 154 -22.05 -2.63 2.00
N ARG A 155 -22.42 -1.63 2.81
CA ARG A 155 -21.54 -0.50 3.14
C ARG A 155 -21.83 0.10 4.51
N ASP A 156 -20.81 0.72 5.08
CA ASP A 156 -20.89 1.55 6.27
C ASP A 156 -20.34 2.96 6.01
N LYS A 157 -20.34 3.81 7.04
CA LYS A 157 -19.76 5.15 6.95
C LYS A 157 -18.25 5.06 6.79
N PHE A 158 -17.73 5.65 5.73
CA PHE A 158 -16.27 5.79 5.53
C PHE A 158 -15.67 6.76 6.57
N PRO A 159 -14.53 6.44 7.20
CA PRO A 159 -13.90 7.32 8.21
C PRO A 159 -13.52 8.70 7.66
N CYS A 160 -13.90 9.76 8.35
CA CYS A 160 -13.74 11.13 7.86
C CYS A 160 -12.27 11.60 7.80
N ASP A 161 -11.47 11.18 8.78
CA ASP A 161 -10.03 11.36 8.83
C ASP A 161 -9.34 10.71 7.62
N LEU A 162 -9.62 9.42 7.38
CA LEU A 162 -9.06 8.68 6.23
C LEU A 162 -9.53 9.28 4.91
N SER A 163 -10.80 9.71 4.82
CA SER A 163 -11.33 10.37 3.63
C SER A 163 -10.58 11.66 3.33
N ARG A 164 -10.31 12.47 4.36
CA ARG A 164 -9.54 13.72 4.23
C ARG A 164 -8.08 13.46 3.87
N LEU A 165 -7.43 12.49 4.51
CA LEU A 165 -6.06 12.06 4.17
C LEU A 165 -5.97 11.67 2.69
N SER A 166 -6.84 10.76 2.23
CA SER A 166 -6.83 10.26 0.85
C SER A 166 -7.18 11.35 -0.16
N THR A 167 -8.10 12.25 0.16
CA THR A 167 -8.40 13.44 -0.66
C THR A 167 -7.19 14.34 -0.79
N ILE A 168 -6.42 14.52 0.31
CA ILE A 168 -5.21 15.34 0.29
C ILE A 168 -4.18 14.75 -0.67
N ILE A 169 -3.86 13.47 -0.48
CA ILE A 169 -2.93 12.70 -1.31
C ILE A 169 -3.34 12.77 -2.79
N ALA A 170 -4.60 12.45 -3.10
CA ALA A 170 -5.10 12.41 -4.47
C ALA A 170 -4.92 13.74 -5.20
N LYS A 171 -5.27 14.85 -4.52
CA LYS A 171 -5.11 16.21 -5.06
C LYS A 171 -3.65 16.60 -5.27
N CYS A 172 -2.73 16.19 -4.39
CA CYS A 172 -1.29 16.46 -4.55
C CYS A 172 -0.75 15.86 -5.86
N VAL A 173 -1.30 14.72 -6.30
CA VAL A 173 -0.93 14.07 -7.57
C VAL A 173 -1.94 14.30 -8.71
N GLY A 174 -2.79 15.32 -8.59
CA GLY A 174 -3.63 15.84 -9.68
C GLY A 174 -5.07 15.33 -9.75
N PHE A 175 -5.49 14.40 -8.88
CA PHE A 175 -6.84 13.83 -8.86
C PHE A 175 -7.78 14.67 -7.99
N LYS A 176 -8.28 15.79 -8.53
CA LYS A 176 -9.06 16.79 -7.78
C LYS A 176 -10.46 16.34 -7.35
N THR A 177 -11.05 15.39 -8.07
CA THR A 177 -12.42 14.90 -7.88
C THR A 177 -12.47 13.52 -7.21
N PHE A 178 -11.33 13.01 -6.74
CA PHE A 178 -11.28 11.74 -6.03
C PHE A 178 -12.14 11.78 -4.76
N THR A 179 -12.91 10.71 -4.56
CA THR A 179 -13.70 10.50 -3.34
C THR A 179 -13.33 9.14 -2.75
N ALA A 180 -12.97 9.13 -1.47
CA ALA A 180 -12.70 7.88 -0.74
C ALA A 180 -14.01 7.21 -0.36
N GLU A 181 -14.26 6.02 -0.92
CA GLU A 181 -15.54 5.32 -0.79
C GLU A 181 -15.39 3.93 -0.20
N ALA A 182 -14.28 3.25 -0.49
CA ALA A 182 -13.96 1.95 0.08
C ALA A 182 -12.50 1.89 0.51
N ALA A 183 -12.22 1.13 1.55
CA ALA A 183 -10.85 0.80 1.92
C ALA A 183 -10.73 -0.63 2.42
N ILE A 184 -9.58 -1.24 2.13
CA ILE A 184 -9.16 -2.49 2.76
C ILE A 184 -7.91 -2.20 3.58
N VAL A 185 -8.02 -2.44 4.89
CA VAL A 185 -6.86 -2.46 5.79
C VAL A 185 -6.30 -3.87 5.76
N ASN A 186 -5.06 -4.03 5.31
CA ASN A 186 -4.37 -5.31 5.32
C ASN A 186 -3.34 -5.35 6.45
N TYR A 187 -3.29 -6.48 7.16
CA TYR A 187 -2.38 -6.74 8.27
C TYR A 187 -1.47 -7.91 7.91
N TYR A 188 -0.17 -7.66 7.86
CA TYR A 188 0.84 -8.62 7.46
C TYR A 188 1.76 -8.94 8.62
N SER A 189 1.85 -10.21 9.00
CA SER A 189 2.97 -10.73 9.79
C SER A 189 4.24 -10.84 8.94
N LEU A 190 5.40 -11.03 9.57
CA LEU A 190 6.69 -11.16 8.88
C LEU A 190 6.75 -12.31 7.85
N ASP A 191 5.94 -13.35 8.01
CA ASP A 191 5.85 -14.49 7.10
C ASP A 191 4.75 -14.35 6.03
N SER A 192 3.96 -13.28 6.09
CA SER A 192 2.91 -13.00 5.12
C SER A 192 3.47 -12.63 3.74
N SER A 193 2.69 -12.93 2.70
CA SER A 193 2.96 -12.52 1.33
C SER A 193 1.65 -12.44 0.55
N ILE A 194 1.51 -11.49 -0.37
CA ILE A 194 0.40 -11.44 -1.33
C ILE A 194 0.94 -11.71 -2.74
N GLY A 195 0.34 -12.69 -3.43
CA GLY A 195 0.74 -13.07 -4.79
C GLY A 195 0.44 -11.98 -5.83
N GLY A 196 0.95 -12.18 -7.05
CA GLY A 196 0.64 -11.30 -8.19
C GLY A 196 -0.86 -11.25 -8.47
N HIS A 197 -1.46 -10.07 -8.35
CA HIS A 197 -2.88 -9.81 -8.60
C HIS A 197 -3.09 -8.43 -9.23
N THR A 198 -4.33 -8.15 -9.63
CA THR A 198 -4.80 -6.87 -10.16
C THR A 198 -6.12 -6.52 -9.47
N ASP A 199 -6.44 -5.23 -9.37
CA ASP A 199 -7.63 -4.73 -8.68
C ASP A 199 -8.66 -4.21 -9.68
N HIS A 200 -9.68 -5.03 -9.95
CA HIS A 200 -10.75 -4.78 -10.94
C HIS A 200 -12.15 -4.67 -10.31
N SER A 201 -12.25 -4.69 -8.98
CA SER A 201 -13.56 -4.75 -8.29
C SER A 201 -14.34 -3.44 -8.37
N GLU A 202 -13.65 -2.32 -8.59
CA GLU A 202 -14.26 -1.01 -8.76
C GLU A 202 -14.74 -0.82 -10.20
N LYS A 203 -15.89 -0.17 -10.41
CA LYS A 203 -16.33 0.19 -11.77
C LYS A 203 -15.52 1.37 -12.32
N ASN A 204 -15.14 2.30 -11.44
CA ASN A 204 -14.33 3.47 -11.80
C ASN A 204 -12.82 3.17 -11.77
N HIS A 205 -12.25 2.86 -12.94
CA HIS A 205 -10.80 2.70 -13.10
C HIS A 205 -10.05 4.00 -13.41
N ASP A 206 -10.74 5.13 -13.60
CA ASP A 206 -10.09 6.44 -13.79
C ASP A 206 -9.59 7.02 -12.46
N ALA A 207 -10.22 6.62 -11.35
CA ALA A 207 -9.80 7.00 -10.01
C ALA A 207 -8.53 6.23 -9.56
N PRO A 208 -7.60 6.91 -8.87
CA PRO A 208 -6.40 6.28 -8.35
C PRO A 208 -6.70 5.28 -7.22
N LEU A 209 -5.84 4.28 -7.10
CA LEU A 209 -5.73 3.45 -5.90
C LEU A 209 -4.63 4.03 -5.01
N ILE A 210 -4.97 4.35 -3.76
CA ILE A 210 -4.04 4.95 -2.79
C ILE A 210 -3.70 3.93 -1.71
N SER A 211 -2.42 3.58 -1.60
CA SER A 211 -1.91 2.58 -0.68
C SER A 211 -0.97 3.21 0.34
N VAL A 212 -1.44 3.40 1.58
CA VAL A 212 -0.66 3.99 2.69
C VAL A 212 -0.11 2.86 3.56
N SER A 213 1.16 2.93 3.96
CA SER A 213 1.83 1.83 4.64
C SER A 213 2.45 2.22 5.97
N PHE A 214 2.37 1.35 6.98
CA PHE A 214 3.01 1.55 8.29
C PHE A 214 3.60 0.25 8.81
N GLY A 215 4.66 0.33 9.61
CA GLY A 215 5.29 -0.85 10.21
C GLY A 215 6.52 -1.36 9.48
N GLN A 216 6.72 -2.67 9.54
CA GLN A 216 7.88 -3.33 8.93
C GLN A 216 7.96 -3.07 7.42
N THR A 217 9.18 -3.03 6.89
CA THR A 217 9.45 -2.74 5.47
C THR A 217 8.90 -3.85 4.59
N ALA A 218 8.34 -3.51 3.42
CA ALA A 218 7.94 -4.51 2.42
C ALA A 218 8.78 -4.37 1.15
N ILE A 219 8.96 -5.48 0.43
CA ILE A 219 9.28 -5.43 -1.00
C ILE A 219 7.95 -5.45 -1.74
N PHE A 220 7.70 -4.42 -2.55
CA PHE A 220 6.57 -4.35 -3.46
C PHE A 220 7.05 -4.56 -4.89
N LEU A 221 6.31 -5.35 -5.66
CA LEU A 221 6.59 -5.62 -7.07
C LEU A 221 5.50 -4.96 -7.92
N LEU A 222 5.88 -4.12 -8.87
CA LEU A 222 4.97 -3.57 -9.88
C LEU A 222 5.34 -4.06 -11.28
N GLY A 223 4.46 -4.84 -11.88
CA GLY A 223 4.57 -5.39 -13.23
C GLY A 223 3.87 -4.53 -14.27
N GLY A 224 3.54 -5.14 -15.40
CA GLY A 224 2.64 -4.58 -16.42
C GLY A 224 1.24 -5.17 -16.32
N ILE A 225 0.43 -4.92 -17.35
CA ILE A 225 -0.90 -5.53 -17.52
C ILE A 225 -0.79 -7.05 -17.76
N GLU A 226 0.33 -7.51 -18.31
CA GLU A 226 0.61 -8.93 -18.57
C GLU A 226 1.65 -9.51 -17.60
N LYS A 227 1.53 -10.81 -17.28
CA LYS A 227 2.42 -11.53 -16.34
C LYS A 227 3.83 -11.78 -16.88
N ASN A 228 4.03 -11.67 -18.19
CA ASN A 228 5.34 -11.79 -18.85
C ASN A 228 6.22 -10.54 -18.64
N VAL A 229 5.64 -9.42 -18.18
CA VAL A 229 6.40 -8.19 -17.89
C VAL A 229 7.17 -8.36 -16.59
N VAL A 230 8.50 -8.19 -16.66
CA VAL A 230 9.38 -8.25 -15.49
C VAL A 230 9.03 -7.10 -14.52
N PRO A 231 8.58 -7.40 -13.29
CA PRO A 231 8.19 -6.35 -12.36
C PRO A 231 9.39 -5.58 -11.83
N THR A 232 9.17 -4.31 -11.53
CA THR A 232 10.11 -3.44 -10.84
C THR A 232 9.94 -3.61 -9.33
N PRO A 233 10.98 -4.00 -8.59
CA PRO A 233 10.96 -4.10 -7.14
C PRO A 233 11.23 -2.74 -6.46
N MET A 234 10.43 -2.42 -5.46
CA MET A 234 10.53 -1.18 -4.66
C MET A 234 10.42 -1.51 -3.18
N PHE A 235 11.21 -0.85 -2.34
CA PHE A 235 10.98 -0.86 -0.90
C PHE A 235 9.81 0.05 -0.55
N ILE A 236 8.97 -0.43 0.36
CA ILE A 236 7.94 0.39 1.01
C ILE A 236 8.22 0.41 2.51
N HIS A 237 8.74 1.52 3.00
CA HIS A 237 9.01 1.75 4.41
C HIS A 237 7.75 2.21 5.15
N SER A 238 7.86 2.39 6.47
CA SER A 238 6.76 2.95 7.25
C SER A 238 6.54 4.42 6.87
N GLY A 239 5.28 4.78 6.66
CA GLY A 239 4.83 6.09 6.21
C GLY A 239 4.75 6.22 4.69
N ASP A 240 5.37 5.34 3.90
CA ASP A 240 5.37 5.47 2.45
C ASP A 240 3.98 5.26 1.84
N ILE A 241 3.72 5.99 0.75
CA ILE A 241 2.45 5.96 0.01
C ILE A 241 2.72 5.61 -1.44
N VAL A 242 2.00 4.60 -1.95
CA VAL A 242 2.00 4.22 -3.36
C VAL A 242 0.65 4.61 -3.96
N ILE A 243 0.66 5.33 -5.07
CA ILE A 243 -0.55 5.69 -5.82
C ILE A 243 -0.48 5.08 -7.21
N MET A 244 -1.40 4.17 -7.53
CA MET A 244 -1.51 3.53 -8.84
C MET A 244 -2.69 4.14 -9.59
N SER A 245 -2.43 4.69 -10.77
CA SER A 245 -3.42 5.44 -11.55
C SER A 245 -3.15 5.32 -13.04
N GLY A 246 -4.15 5.63 -13.88
CA GLY A 246 -4.01 5.55 -15.33
C GLY A 246 -3.44 4.17 -15.76
N PRO A 247 -2.33 4.12 -16.53
CA PRO A 247 -1.76 2.85 -16.99
C PRO A 247 -1.36 1.87 -15.89
N THR A 248 -0.99 2.33 -14.70
CA THR A 248 -0.59 1.43 -13.60
C THR A 248 -1.76 0.92 -12.78
N ARG A 249 -2.96 1.50 -12.93
CA ARG A 249 -4.14 1.17 -12.12
C ARG A 249 -4.53 -0.30 -12.15
N LEU A 250 -4.27 -0.97 -13.28
CA LEU A 250 -4.60 -2.37 -13.53
C LEU A 250 -3.35 -3.25 -13.76
N CYS A 251 -2.17 -2.77 -13.37
CA CYS A 251 -0.95 -3.56 -13.45
C CYS A 251 -0.92 -4.65 -12.39
N TYR A 252 -0.30 -5.79 -12.75
CA TYR A 252 0.01 -6.84 -11.79
C TYR A 252 0.93 -6.29 -10.70
N HIS A 253 0.59 -6.58 -9.45
CA HIS A 253 1.40 -6.20 -8.32
C HIS A 253 1.37 -7.23 -7.19
N ALA A 254 2.39 -7.21 -6.34
CA ALA A 254 2.57 -8.19 -5.27
C ALA A 254 3.43 -7.66 -4.12
N VAL A 255 3.31 -8.31 -2.96
CA VAL A 255 4.21 -8.14 -1.81
C VAL A 255 4.81 -9.51 -1.49
N PRO A 256 5.95 -9.88 -2.08
CA PRO A 256 6.60 -11.18 -1.84
C PRO A 256 7.17 -11.34 -0.43
N LYS A 257 7.53 -10.25 0.24
CA LYS A 257 8.28 -10.31 1.50
C LYS A 257 8.08 -9.07 2.38
N ILE A 258 7.86 -9.33 3.66
CA ILE A 258 8.00 -8.35 4.73
C ILE A 258 9.40 -8.53 5.35
N ILE A 259 10.14 -7.44 5.50
CA ILE A 259 11.52 -7.39 6.00
C ILE A 259 11.50 -6.72 7.37
N PRO A 260 12.02 -7.40 8.41
CA PRO A 260 12.24 -6.77 9.71
C PRO A 260 13.11 -5.52 9.58
N ASN A 261 12.61 -4.40 10.07
CA ASN A 261 13.34 -3.14 10.20
C ASN A 261 13.53 -2.84 11.68
N ALA A 262 14.76 -3.02 12.17
CA ALA A 262 15.11 -2.77 13.57
C ALA A 262 15.03 -1.29 13.97
N GLU A 263 15.06 -0.37 13.00
CA GLU A 263 14.96 1.07 13.23
C GLU A 263 13.50 1.53 13.35
N PHE A 264 12.55 0.73 12.88
CA PHE A 264 11.14 1.04 13.04
C PHE A 264 10.68 0.73 14.46
N ALA A 265 10.31 1.78 15.19
CA ALA A 265 9.72 1.70 16.50
C ALA A 265 8.56 2.70 16.62
N VAL A 266 7.54 2.30 17.36
CA VAL A 266 6.42 3.15 17.77
C VAL A 266 6.23 3.01 19.27
N ASP A 267 5.77 4.08 19.90
CA ASP A 267 5.52 4.08 21.33
C ASP A 267 4.12 3.53 21.67
N GLY A 268 3.91 3.19 22.94
CA GLY A 268 2.60 2.81 23.45
C GLY A 268 2.19 1.35 23.20
N ARG A 269 0.88 1.10 23.28
CA ARG A 269 0.27 -0.25 23.32
C ARG A 269 0.64 -1.13 22.13
N TRP A 270 0.73 -0.52 20.95
CA TRP A 270 0.91 -1.23 19.68
C TRP A 270 2.39 -1.51 19.34
N SER A 271 3.33 -1.04 20.16
CA SER A 271 4.77 -1.22 19.97
C SER A 271 5.19 -2.68 19.73
N THR A 272 4.75 -3.59 20.60
CA THR A 272 5.15 -5.00 20.55
C THR A 272 4.65 -5.69 19.29
N ILE A 273 3.36 -5.50 18.94
CA ILE A 273 2.80 -6.15 17.75
C ILE A 273 3.36 -5.53 16.46
N MET A 274 3.58 -4.22 16.41
CA MET A 274 4.12 -3.53 15.24
C MET A 274 5.61 -3.81 15.00
N SER A 275 6.34 -4.30 16.00
CA SER A 275 7.69 -4.86 15.79
C SER A 275 7.69 -6.13 14.93
N LYS A 276 6.53 -6.78 14.77
CA LYS A 276 6.34 -8.05 14.04
C LYS A 276 5.37 -7.93 12.87
N MET A 277 4.83 -6.73 12.61
CA MET A 277 3.75 -6.55 11.66
C MET A 277 3.90 -5.29 10.80
N ARG A 278 3.25 -5.37 9.64
CA ARG A 278 3.04 -4.26 8.73
C ARG A 278 1.54 -4.09 8.51
N LEU A 279 1.09 -2.86 8.44
CA LEU A 279 -0.26 -2.51 8.03
C LEU A 279 -0.24 -1.77 6.68
N ASN A 280 -1.32 -1.92 5.92
CA ASN A 280 -1.50 -1.21 4.66
C ASN A 280 -2.96 -0.81 4.46
N LEU A 281 -3.22 0.47 4.25
CA LEU A 281 -4.54 1.03 3.96
C LEU A 281 -4.67 1.23 2.44
N ASN A 282 -5.49 0.44 1.76
CA ASN A 282 -5.78 0.62 0.33
C ASN A 282 -7.13 1.30 0.15
N VAL A 283 -7.11 2.60 -0.16
CA VAL A 283 -8.29 3.43 -0.35
C VAL A 283 -8.60 3.58 -1.83
N ARG A 284 -9.89 3.51 -2.16
CA ARG A 284 -10.38 3.51 -3.54
C ARG A 284 -11.73 4.24 -3.67
N GLN A 285 -12.01 4.64 -4.90
CA GLN A 285 -13.32 5.10 -5.34
C GLN A 285 -13.96 3.97 -6.14
N VAL A 286 -15.22 3.65 -5.85
CA VAL A 286 -15.94 2.51 -6.41
C VAL A 286 -16.82 2.94 -7.58
N ASN A 287 -17.62 4.01 -7.37
CA ASN A 287 -18.79 4.46 -8.15
C ASN A 287 -19.61 3.31 -8.77
N LEU A 288 -20.60 2.81 -8.01
CA LEU A 288 -21.55 1.77 -8.41
C LEU A 288 -22.57 2.23 -9.46
#